data_AF-A0A327WQB3-F1
#
_entry.id   AF-A0A327WQB3-F1
#
_cell.length_a   1.000
_cell.length_b   1.000
_cell.length_c   1.000
_cell.angle_alpha   90.00
_cell.angle_beta   90.00
_cell.angle_gamma   90.00
#
_symmetry.space_group_name_H-M   'P 1'
#
loop_
_entity.id
_entity.type
_entity.pdbx_description
1 polymer ?
#
loop_
_entity_poly.entity_id
_entity_poly.type
_entity_poly.pdbx_seq_one_letter_code
_entity_poly.pdbx_strand_id
1 'polypeptide(L)'
;MNEAMDKELRDRYSRIGRIICQYYSAAPWPFEPTDKDYREWLKELCPNEYTFYKKLGFPACQAVNAFRQHWLERRGYYLKDYLRMHLNPQDYAIYFQRPFFYEEPNFTA
;
A
#
# COMPACT_ATOMS: atom_id res chain seq x y z
N MET A 1 13.54 -2.03 26.09
CA MET A 1 12.26 -2.36 25.43
C MET A 1 11.89 -3.76 25.91
N ASN A 2 10.74 -3.94 26.56
CA ASN A 2 10.40 -5.21 27.22
C ASN A 2 9.68 -6.16 26.25
N GLU A 3 10.00 -7.45 26.31
CA GLU A 3 9.55 -8.51 25.39
C GLU A 3 8.01 -8.57 25.18
N ALA A 4 7.23 -8.28 26.21
CA ALA A 4 5.77 -8.21 26.12
C ALA A 4 5.27 -7.06 25.22
N MET A 5 5.95 -5.91 25.26
CA MET A 5 5.63 -4.75 24.42
C MET A 5 5.98 -5.04 22.95
N ASP A 6 7.06 -5.77 22.69
CA ASP A 6 7.46 -6.19 21.34
C ASP A 6 6.49 -7.20 20.75
N LYS A 7 5.96 -8.10 21.58
CA LYS A 7 4.92 -9.05 21.17
C LYS A 7 3.61 -8.34 20.84
N GLU A 8 3.14 -7.45 21.71
CA GLU A 8 1.89 -6.71 21.47
C GLU A 8 1.97 -5.88 20.19
N LEU A 9 3.09 -5.18 19.97
CA LEU A 9 3.31 -4.39 18.76
C LEU A 9 3.32 -5.26 17.50
N ARG A 10 3.95 -6.44 17.55
CA ARG A 10 3.93 -7.42 16.45
C ARG A 10 2.53 -7.93 16.16
N ASP A 11 1.74 -8.21 17.20
CA ASP A 11 0.36 -8.66 17.05
C ASP A 11 -0.51 -7.57 16.41
N ARG A 12 -0.29 -6.30 16.79
CA ARG A 12 -0.93 -5.13 16.17
C ARG A 12 -0.62 -5.04 14.68
N TYR A 13 0.65 -5.10 14.29
CA TYR A 13 1.05 -5.08 12.88
C TYR A 13 0.47 -6.27 12.10
N SER A 14 0.39 -7.45 12.70
CA SER A 14 -0.19 -8.63 12.07
C SER A 14 -1.69 -8.44 11.78
N ARG A 15 -2.44 -7.83 12.72
CA ARG A 15 -3.86 -7.49 12.49
C ARG A 15 -4.03 -6.45 11.40
N ILE A 16 -3.22 -5.38 11.42
CA ILE A 16 -3.23 -4.34 10.39
C ILE A 16 -2.94 -4.95 9.01
N GLY A 17 -1.89 -5.75 8.91
CA GLY A 17 -1.50 -6.45 7.67
C GLY A 17 -2.62 -7.33 7.14
N ARG A 18 -3.29 -8.11 8.01
CA ARG A 18 -4.44 -8.93 7.63
C ARG A 18 -5.58 -8.11 7.03
N ILE A 19 -5.91 -6.96 7.63
CA ILE A 19 -6.98 -6.08 7.15
C ILE A 19 -6.61 -5.43 5.81
N ILE A 20 -5.33 -5.07 5.61
CA ILE A 20 -4.83 -4.58 4.31
C ILE A 20 -4.93 -5.68 3.24
N CYS A 21 -4.56 -6.92 3.57
CA CYS A 21 -4.75 -8.04 2.65
C CYS A 21 -6.22 -8.25 2.28
N GLN A 22 -7.13 -8.08 3.26
CA GLN A 22 -8.56 -8.14 3.01
C GLN A 22 -9.03 -7.01 2.10
N TYR A 23 -8.56 -5.77 2.30
CA TYR A 23 -8.86 -4.65 1.41
C TYR A 23 -8.54 -4.99 -0.05
N TYR A 24 -7.32 -5.48 -0.31
CA TYR A 24 -6.91 -5.86 -1.66
C TYR A 24 -7.63 -7.12 -2.19
N SER A 25 -8.14 -7.98 -1.32
CA SER A 25 -8.90 -9.17 -1.74
C SER A 25 -10.38 -8.87 -1.98
N ALA A 26 -10.92 -7.87 -1.28
CA ALA A 26 -12.32 -7.44 -1.32
C ALA A 26 -12.56 -6.28 -2.30
N ALA A 27 -11.49 -5.64 -2.78
CA ALA A 27 -11.55 -4.64 -3.85
C ALA A 27 -12.44 -5.16 -5.01
N PRO A 28 -13.36 -4.33 -5.52
CA PRO A 28 -14.50 -4.81 -6.29
C PRO A 28 -14.05 -5.47 -7.58
N TRP A 29 -14.19 -6.79 -7.62
CA TRP A 29 -14.29 -7.60 -8.82
C TRP A 29 -15.61 -7.23 -9.51
N PRO A 30 -15.59 -6.16 -10.32
CA PRO A 30 -15.41 -6.38 -11.76
C PRO A 30 -14.37 -5.48 -12.44
N PHE A 31 -13.61 -4.66 -11.69
CA PHE A 31 -12.69 -3.70 -12.31
C PHE A 31 -11.27 -4.23 -12.37
N GLU A 32 -10.87 -4.67 -13.56
CA GLU A 32 -9.45 -4.91 -13.86
C GLU A 32 -8.77 -3.57 -14.15
N PRO A 33 -7.51 -3.37 -13.70
CA PRO A 33 -6.73 -2.22 -14.13
C PRO A 33 -6.56 -2.24 -15.64
N THR A 34 -6.51 -1.08 -16.27
CA THR A 34 -6.27 -0.96 -17.72
C THR A 34 -4.83 -0.49 -18.00
N ASP A 35 -4.37 -0.67 -19.24
CA ASP A 35 -3.10 -0.08 -19.70
C ASP A 35 -3.09 1.45 -19.55
N LYS A 36 -4.27 2.09 -19.64
CA LYS A 36 -4.42 3.53 -19.38
C LYS A 36 -4.14 3.85 -17.91
N ASP A 37 -4.73 3.10 -16.96
CA ASP A 37 -4.45 3.29 -15.53
C ASP A 37 -2.95 3.15 -15.25
N TYR A 38 -2.30 2.16 -15.87
CA TYR A 38 -0.86 1.96 -15.74
C TYR A 38 -0.04 3.13 -16.26
N ARG A 39 -0.36 3.65 -17.46
CA ARG A 39 0.35 4.80 -18.02
C ARG A 39 0.13 6.08 -17.21
N GLU A 40 -1.06 6.29 -16.66
CA GLU A 40 -1.32 7.43 -15.78
C GLU A 40 -0.55 7.28 -14.46
N TRP A 41 -0.58 6.09 -13.85
CA TRP A 41 0.19 5.81 -12.63
C TRP A 41 1.69 6.06 -12.83
N LEU A 42 2.27 5.60 -13.95
CA LEU A 42 3.68 5.83 -14.25
C LEU A 42 4.06 7.31 -14.23
N LYS A 43 3.18 8.22 -14.66
CA LYS A 43 3.47 9.67 -14.70
C LYS A 43 3.57 10.29 -13.30
N GLU A 44 3.04 9.64 -12.28
CA GLU A 44 3.06 10.13 -10.89
C GLU A 44 4.29 9.65 -10.12
N LEU A 45 5.04 8.71 -10.68
CA LEU A 45 6.19 8.10 -10.03
C LEU A 45 7.45 8.98 -10.18
N CYS A 46 8.35 8.88 -9.20
CA CYS A 46 9.68 9.47 -9.36
C CYS A 46 10.46 8.80 -10.50
N PRO A 47 11.50 9.43 -11.07
CA PRO A 47 12.20 8.92 -12.25
C PRO A 47 12.74 7.47 -12.12
N ASN A 48 13.20 7.10 -10.92
CA ASN A 48 13.73 5.77 -10.65
C ASN A 48 12.63 4.71 -10.66
N GLU A 49 11.51 4.98 -9.97
CA GLU A 49 10.34 4.11 -9.94
C GLU A 49 9.71 4.01 -11.33
N TYR A 50 9.54 5.13 -12.03
CA TYR A 50 9.06 5.14 -13.41
C TYR A 50 9.87 4.18 -14.28
N THR A 51 11.21 4.29 -14.24
CA THR A 51 12.10 3.47 -15.06
C THR A 51 11.97 1.99 -14.69
N PHE A 52 11.91 1.68 -13.40
CA PHE A 52 11.74 0.32 -12.89
C PHE A 52 10.41 -0.30 -13.34
N TYR A 53 9.29 0.36 -13.05
CA TYR A 53 7.96 -0.17 -13.36
C TYR A 53 7.62 -0.14 -14.85
N LYS A 54 8.21 0.81 -15.61
CA LYS A 54 8.16 0.78 -17.08
C LYS A 54 8.84 -0.46 -17.64
N LYS A 55 10.01 -0.83 -17.13
CA LYS A 55 10.75 -2.03 -17.54
C LYS A 55 10.00 -3.31 -17.17
N LEU A 56 9.33 -3.31 -16.01
CA LEU A 56 8.50 -4.43 -15.56
C LEU A 56 7.28 -4.67 -16.47
N GLY A 57 6.71 -3.59 -17.00
CA GLY A 57 5.58 -3.65 -17.91
C GLY A 57 4.23 -3.86 -17.21
N PHE A 58 3.14 -3.62 -17.95
CA PHE A 58 1.79 -3.63 -17.41
C PHE A 58 1.38 -4.97 -16.76
N PRO A 59 1.56 -6.15 -17.39
CA PRO A 59 1.08 -7.41 -16.82
C PRO A 59 1.67 -7.73 -15.45
N ALA A 60 2.97 -7.52 -15.27
CA ALA A 60 3.63 -7.75 -14.00
C ALA A 60 3.27 -6.68 -12.95
N CYS A 61 2.97 -5.45 -13.38
CA CYS A 61 2.50 -4.40 -12.47
C CYS A 61 1.10 -4.66 -11.90
N GLN A 62 0.27 -5.50 -12.51
CA GLN A 62 -1.09 -5.79 -12.01
C GLN A 62 -1.11 -6.34 -10.56
N ALA A 63 -0.05 -7.05 -10.17
CA ALA A 63 0.10 -7.60 -8.81
C ALA A 63 0.76 -6.61 -7.82
N VAL A 64 1.29 -5.48 -8.29
CA VAL A 64 2.02 -4.50 -7.45
C VAL A 64 1.03 -3.68 -6.62
N ASN A 65 1.13 -3.75 -5.29
CA ASN A 65 0.20 -3.06 -4.38
C ASN A 65 0.14 -1.54 -4.61
N ALA A 66 1.25 -0.88 -4.90
CA ALA A 66 1.27 0.56 -5.20
C ALA A 66 0.41 0.91 -6.43
N PHE A 67 0.52 0.11 -7.51
CA PHE A 67 -0.33 0.29 -8.68
C PHE A 67 -1.80 -0.03 -8.34
N ARG A 68 -2.03 -1.12 -7.61
CA ARG A 68 -3.37 -1.53 -7.19
C ARG A 68 -4.07 -0.45 -6.38
N GLN A 69 -3.36 0.15 -5.44
CA GLN A 69 -3.87 1.24 -4.64
C GLN A 69 -4.19 2.46 -5.51
N HIS A 70 -3.29 2.88 -6.40
CA HIS A 70 -3.51 4.04 -7.27
C HIS A 70 -4.82 3.94 -8.06
N TRP A 71 -5.07 2.82 -8.77
CA TRP A 71 -6.26 2.72 -9.61
C TRP A 71 -7.56 2.54 -8.81
N LEU A 72 -7.50 1.93 -7.61
CA LEU A 72 -8.62 1.83 -6.68
C LEU A 72 -9.01 3.20 -6.12
N GLU A 73 -8.03 3.98 -5.68
CA GLU A 73 -8.25 5.32 -5.12
C GLU A 73 -8.82 6.28 -6.17
N ARG A 74 -8.37 6.19 -7.43
CA ARG A 74 -8.95 6.92 -8.57
C ARG A 74 -10.44 6.60 -8.81
N ARG A 75 -10.91 5.46 -8.31
CA ARG A 75 -12.32 5.00 -8.41
C ARG A 75 -13.08 5.18 -7.09
N GLY A 76 -12.51 5.88 -6.11
CA GLY A 76 -13.17 6.18 -4.84
C GLY A 76 -13.04 5.09 -3.77
N TYR A 77 -12.28 4.03 -4.03
CA TYR A 77 -11.99 3.00 -3.04
C TYR A 77 -10.68 3.35 -2.36
N TYR A 78 -10.76 4.04 -1.22
CA TYR A 78 -9.57 4.49 -0.51
C TYR A 78 -9.19 3.53 0.61
N LEU A 79 -7.91 3.16 0.67
CA LEU A 79 -7.38 2.31 1.73
C LEU A 79 -7.60 2.93 3.11
N LYS A 80 -7.39 4.25 3.24
CA LYS A 80 -7.62 4.98 4.51
C LYS A 80 -9.04 4.81 5.04
N ASP A 81 -10.05 4.87 4.17
CA ASP A 81 -11.44 4.81 4.57
C ASP A 81 -11.81 3.39 4.96
N TYR A 82 -11.30 2.41 4.21
CA TYR A 82 -11.42 1.00 4.56
C TYR A 82 -10.78 0.68 5.92
N LEU A 83 -9.55 1.13 6.15
CA LEU A 83 -8.85 0.93 7.42
C LEU A 83 -9.58 1.59 8.59
N ARG A 84 -10.17 2.77 8.38
CA ARG A 84 -10.95 3.48 9.41
C ARG A 84 -12.19 2.68 9.85
N MET A 85 -12.80 1.94 8.94
CA MET A 85 -13.97 1.11 9.23
C MET A 85 -13.63 -0.21 9.93
N HIS A 86 -12.42 -0.75 9.73
CA HIS A 86 -12.06 -2.11 10.16
C HIS A 86 -11.04 -2.17 11.30
N LEU A 87 -10.24 -1.12 11.50
CA LEU A 87 -9.29 -1.04 12.61
C LEU A 87 -9.91 -0.36 13.83
N ASN A 88 -9.48 -0.80 15.01
CA ASN A 88 -9.68 0.00 16.22
C ASN A 88 -8.84 1.31 16.14
N PRO A 89 -9.18 2.35 16.91
CA PRO A 89 -8.50 3.64 16.84
C PRO A 89 -6.98 3.57 17.07
N GLN A 90 -6.50 2.67 17.93
CA GLN A 90 -5.07 2.53 18.22
C GLN A 90 -4.31 1.92 17.04
N ASP A 91 -4.83 0.86 16.44
CA ASP A 91 -4.21 0.19 15.29
C ASP A 91 -4.29 1.09 14.04
N TYR A 92 -5.38 1.85 13.87
CA TYR A 92 -5.49 2.91 12.87
C TYR A 92 -4.42 3.99 13.08
N ALA A 93 -4.29 4.51 14.31
CA ALA A 93 -3.27 5.50 14.64
C ALA A 93 -1.86 4.97 14.36
N ILE A 94 -1.54 3.73 14.71
CA ILE A 94 -0.22 3.11 14.42
C ILE A 94 0.08 3.08 12.92
N TYR A 95 -0.92 2.80 12.08
CA TYR A 95 -0.74 2.80 10.64
C TYR A 95 -0.41 4.19 10.09
N PHE A 96 -1.07 5.25 10.60
CA PHE A 96 -0.88 6.63 10.12
C PHE A 96 0.21 7.43 10.85
N GLN A 97 0.58 7.02 12.07
CA GLN A 97 1.71 7.59 12.82
C GLN A 97 3.05 7.06 12.31
N ARG A 98 3.02 6.05 11.45
CA ARG A 98 4.16 5.60 10.69
C ARG A 98 4.41 6.59 9.55
N PRO A 99 5.54 7.31 9.51
CA PRO A 99 6.01 7.94 8.28
C PRO A 99 6.52 6.78 7.40
N PHE A 100 5.64 6.07 6.69
CA PHE A 100 6.07 4.91 5.91
C PHE A 100 6.19 5.22 4.42
N PHE A 101 7.37 4.88 3.90
CA PHE A 101 7.83 4.88 2.52
C PHE A 101 8.38 6.22 1.99
N TYR A 102 9.51 6.68 2.55
CA TYR A 102 10.72 7.21 1.87
C TYR A 102 11.75 7.57 2.97
N GLU A 103 12.25 6.62 3.74
CA GLU A 103 13.64 6.76 4.17
C GLU A 103 14.44 6.03 3.10
N GLU A 104 15.01 6.79 2.17
CA GLU A 104 16.12 6.26 1.39
C GLU A 104 17.13 5.68 2.39
N PRO A 105 17.64 4.45 2.19
CA PRO A 105 18.79 4.04 2.96
C PRO A 105 19.90 5.05 2.64
N ASN A 106 20.23 5.89 3.61
CA ASN A 106 21.47 6.67 3.60
C ASN A 106 22.61 5.65 3.55
N PHE A 107 23.01 5.26 2.34
CA PHE A 107 24.33 4.74 2.08
C PHE A 107 25.29 5.92 2.18
N THR A 108 25.60 6.34 3.41
CA THR A 108 26.78 7.14 3.67
C THR A 108 28.00 6.23 3.59
N ALA A 109 28.72 6.40 2.48
CA ALA A 109 30.14 6.14 2.21
C ALA A 109 30.73 4.77 2.58
#